data_AF-A0A6V8CCE9-F1
#
_entry.id   AF-A0A6V8CCE9-F1
#
_cell.length_a   1.000
_cell.length_b   1.000
_cell.length_c   1.000
_cell.angle_alpha   90.00
_cell.angle_beta   90.00
_cell.angle_gamma   90.00
#
_symmetry.space_group_name_H-M   'P 1'
#
loop_
_entity.id
_entity.type
_entity.pdbx_description
1 polymer ?
#
loop_
_entity_poly.entity_id
_entity_poly.type
_entity_poly.pdbx_seq_one_letter_code
_entity_poly.pdbx_strand_id
1 'polypeptide(L)'
;MPPGPLRALVFVHTALREELALLAEEAANLAVDNEGSLEDLRARFDWATEALHFHAKGEDAAVFPAIEERFPGAAMSFDDDHRTDDEIVAMMGERLEAWDDEGAAVEFAHLAGTLADRASLHMDKEERLLVPFIEEGFTPEEQGAMLGGMMAEFPPEFMMRGVPWIF
;
A
#
# COMPACT_ATOMS: atom_id res chain seq x y z
N MET A 1 0.65 -12.05 -25.51
CA MET A 1 1.30 -10.74 -25.70
C MET A 1 2.23 -10.50 -24.53
N PRO A 2 3.29 -9.68 -24.63
CA PRO A 2 4.00 -9.23 -23.44
C PRO A 2 3.02 -8.52 -22.49
N PRO A 3 3.25 -8.58 -21.16
CA PRO A 3 2.40 -7.88 -20.20
C PRO A 3 2.39 -6.38 -20.49
N GLY A 4 1.22 -5.75 -20.34
CA GLY A 4 1.03 -4.32 -20.56
C GLY A 4 1.60 -3.47 -19.42
N PRO A 5 1.69 -2.12 -19.59
CA PRO A 5 2.32 -1.23 -18.62
C PRO A 5 1.78 -1.33 -17.19
N LEU A 6 0.49 -1.58 -17.01
CA LEU A 6 -0.14 -1.59 -15.69
C LEU A 6 0.24 -2.83 -14.85
N ARG A 7 0.87 -3.84 -15.49
CA ARG A 7 1.52 -4.96 -14.79
C ARG A 7 2.62 -4.48 -13.83
N ALA A 8 3.12 -3.25 -13.99
CA ALA A 8 4.07 -2.65 -13.06
C ALA A 8 3.53 -2.55 -11.61
N LEU A 9 2.21 -2.48 -11.42
CA LEU A 9 1.58 -2.49 -10.10
C LEU A 9 1.96 -3.71 -9.26
N VAL A 10 2.15 -4.88 -9.89
CA VAL A 10 2.55 -6.10 -9.18
C VAL A 10 3.90 -5.94 -8.49
N PHE A 11 4.84 -5.17 -9.06
CA PHE A 11 6.12 -4.88 -8.41
C PHE A 11 5.92 -3.95 -7.21
N VAL A 12 5.05 -2.96 -7.34
CA VAL A 12 4.68 -2.06 -6.22
C VAL A 12 4.02 -2.86 -5.09
N HIS A 13 3.08 -3.75 -5.40
CA HIS A 13 2.40 -4.57 -4.41
C HIS A 13 3.38 -5.55 -3.73
N THR A 14 4.33 -6.10 -4.47
CA THR A 14 5.37 -6.96 -3.90
C THR A 14 6.19 -6.17 -2.87
N ALA A 15 6.68 -4.98 -3.25
CA ALA A 15 7.48 -4.15 -2.35
C ALA A 15 6.69 -3.66 -1.13
N LEU A 16 5.42 -3.27 -1.30
CA LEU A 16 4.54 -2.88 -0.18
C LEU A 16 4.32 -4.04 0.80
N ARG A 17 4.02 -5.25 0.29
CA ARG A 17 3.84 -6.43 1.15
C ARG A 17 5.10 -6.72 1.96
N GLU A 18 6.27 -6.65 1.33
CA GLU A 18 7.55 -6.86 2.01
C GLU A 18 7.82 -5.79 3.07
N GLU A 19 7.61 -4.51 2.75
CA GLU A 19 7.87 -3.41 3.69
C GLU A 19 6.90 -3.43 4.88
N LEU A 20 5.61 -3.72 4.65
CA LEU A 20 4.63 -3.84 5.72
C LEU A 20 4.91 -5.05 6.62
N ALA A 21 5.38 -6.17 6.05
CA ALA A 21 5.81 -7.33 6.83
C ALA A 21 7.04 -7.00 7.70
N LEU A 22 8.03 -6.29 7.14
CA LEU A 22 9.21 -5.84 7.87
C LEU A 22 8.85 -4.84 8.99
N LEU A 23 7.91 -3.93 8.73
CA LEU A 23 7.38 -3.02 9.76
C LEU A 23 6.73 -3.79 10.90
N ALA A 24 5.89 -4.79 10.59
CA ALA A 24 5.25 -5.62 11.60
C ALA A 24 6.26 -6.45 12.41
N GLU A 25 7.27 -7.02 11.76
CA GLU A 25 8.35 -7.77 12.42
C GLU A 25 9.16 -6.87 13.35
N GLU A 26 9.62 -5.71 12.86
CA GLU A 26 10.40 -4.77 13.67
C GLU A 26 9.59 -4.23 14.86
N ALA A 27 8.31 -3.93 14.65
CA ALA A 27 7.39 -3.54 15.72
C ALA A 27 7.28 -4.62 16.80
N ALA A 28 7.12 -5.88 16.41
CA ALA A 28 7.02 -7.00 17.34
C ALA A 28 8.31 -7.21 18.13
N ASN A 29 9.46 -7.21 17.46
CA ASN A 29 10.77 -7.36 18.10
C ASN A 29 11.05 -6.24 19.10
N LEU A 30 10.73 -4.99 18.74
CA LEU A 30 10.92 -3.86 19.64
C LEU A 30 9.95 -3.88 20.82
N ALA A 31 8.68 -4.23 20.59
CA ALA A 31 7.65 -4.23 21.63
C ALA A 31 7.82 -5.37 22.65
N VAL A 32 8.28 -6.56 22.22
CA VAL A 32 8.34 -7.76 23.07
C VAL A 32 9.74 -8.02 23.60
N ASP A 33 10.74 -7.95 22.72
CA ASP A 33 12.11 -8.35 23.04
C ASP A 33 13.01 -7.14 23.31
N ASN A 34 12.50 -5.91 23.11
CA ASN A 34 13.25 -4.65 23.23
C ASN A 34 14.51 -4.67 22.33
N GLU A 35 14.37 -5.30 21.16
CA GLU A 35 15.41 -5.37 20.13
C GLU A 35 15.08 -4.39 18.99
N GLY A 36 16.04 -3.54 18.62
CA GLY A 36 15.88 -2.55 17.56
C GLY A 36 15.94 -1.10 18.07
N SER A 37 15.41 -0.18 17.26
CA SER A 37 15.44 1.26 17.52
C SER A 37 14.06 1.87 17.24
N LEU A 38 13.52 2.64 18.19
CA LEU A 38 12.26 3.35 17.98
C LEU A 38 12.37 4.41 16.88
N GLU A 39 13.56 4.97 16.66
CA GLU A 39 13.81 5.92 15.58
C GLU A 39 13.75 5.22 14.21
N ASP A 40 14.35 4.03 14.09
CA ASP A 40 14.32 3.25 12.85
C ASP A 40 12.90 2.77 12.56
N LEU A 41 12.17 2.30 13.59
CA LEU A 41 10.77 1.92 13.47
C LEU A 41 9.89 3.10 13.01
N ARG A 42 10.10 4.30 13.56
CA ARG A 42 9.40 5.53 13.11
C ARG A 42 9.69 5.83 11.65
N ALA A 43 10.95 5.78 11.24
CA ALA A 43 11.32 6.03 9.85
C ALA A 43 10.73 4.99 8.88
N ARG A 44 10.66 3.72 9.29
CA ARG A 44 10.01 2.65 8.53
C ARG A 44 8.49 2.83 8.47
N PHE A 45 7.87 3.18 9.59
CA PHE A 45 6.43 3.48 9.65
C PHE A 45 6.07 4.62 8.70
N ASP A 46 6.80 5.74 8.74
CA ASP A 46 6.57 6.89 7.86
C ASP A 46 6.69 6.47 6.38
N TRP A 47 7.76 5.74 6.03
CA TRP A 47 7.96 5.29 4.66
C TRP A 47 6.87 4.34 4.16
N ALA A 48 6.56 3.30 4.94
CA ALA A 48 5.59 2.28 4.53
C ALA A 48 4.18 2.86 4.39
N THR A 49 3.78 3.75 5.31
CA THR A 49 2.44 4.35 5.30
C THR A 49 2.29 5.43 4.25
N GLU A 50 3.32 6.24 3.97
CA GLU A 50 3.33 7.14 2.81
C GLU A 50 3.23 6.36 1.50
N ALA A 51 3.98 5.27 1.37
CA ALA A 51 3.97 4.44 0.16
C ALA A 51 2.60 3.80 -0.07
N LEU A 52 1.99 3.24 0.99
CA LEU A 52 0.66 2.67 0.93
C LEU A 52 -0.39 3.73 0.57
N HIS A 53 -0.30 4.93 1.16
CA HIS A 53 -1.20 6.04 0.89
C HIS A 53 -1.14 6.49 -0.58
N PHE A 54 0.05 6.74 -1.13
CA PHE A 54 0.16 7.21 -2.51
C PHE A 54 -0.23 6.15 -3.54
N HIS A 55 0.02 4.87 -3.24
CA HIS A 55 -0.48 3.75 -4.03
C HIS A 55 -2.01 3.76 -4.11
N ALA A 56 -2.68 3.69 -2.96
CA ALA A 56 -4.13 3.70 -2.87
C ALA A 56 -4.75 4.94 -3.55
N LYS A 57 -4.20 6.12 -3.26
CA LYS A 57 -4.65 7.38 -3.85
C LYS A 57 -4.53 7.40 -5.37
N GLY A 58 -3.43 6.87 -5.91
CA GLY A 58 -3.21 6.82 -7.35
C GLY A 58 -4.19 5.87 -8.05
N GLU A 59 -4.56 4.76 -7.41
CA GLU A 59 -5.56 3.83 -7.94
C GLU A 59 -6.96 4.43 -7.91
N ASP A 60 -7.34 5.05 -6.79
CA ASP A 60 -8.61 5.76 -6.63
C ASP A 60 -8.77 6.89 -7.65
N ALA A 61 -7.66 7.59 -7.97
CA ALA A 61 -7.68 8.72 -8.89
C ALA A 61 -7.71 8.31 -10.38
N ALA A 62 -7.05 7.20 -10.75
CA ALA A 62 -6.77 6.90 -12.15
C ALA A 62 -7.16 5.48 -12.60
N VAL A 63 -6.98 4.47 -11.76
CA VAL A 63 -7.16 3.06 -12.15
C VAL A 63 -8.62 2.65 -11.99
N PHE A 64 -9.17 2.77 -10.78
CA PHE A 64 -10.55 2.34 -10.50
C PHE A 64 -11.59 3.11 -11.32
N PRO A 65 -11.50 4.46 -11.48
CA PRO A 65 -12.48 5.20 -12.28
C PRO A 65 -12.52 4.73 -13.74
N ALA A 66 -11.35 4.46 -14.32
CA ALA A 66 -11.26 4.03 -15.71
C ALA A 66 -11.75 2.59 -15.91
N ILE A 67 -11.51 1.69 -14.94
CA ILE A 67 -12.10 0.35 -14.92
C ILE A 67 -13.61 0.43 -14.79
N GLU A 68 -14.13 1.21 -13.85
CA GLU A 68 -15.57 1.34 -13.58
C GLU A 68 -16.33 1.96 -14.76
N GLU A 69 -15.75 2.93 -15.46
CA GLU A 69 -16.32 3.52 -16.69
C GLU A 69 -16.53 2.46 -17.78
N ARG A 70 -15.60 1.50 -17.89
CA ARG A 70 -15.64 0.46 -18.92
C ARG A 70 -16.44 -0.77 -18.49
N PHE A 71 -16.32 -1.13 -17.22
CA PHE A 71 -16.90 -2.32 -16.62
C PHE A 71 -17.63 -1.92 -15.33
N PRO A 72 -18.86 -1.37 -15.43
CA PRO A 72 -19.61 -0.93 -14.27
C PRO A 72 -19.80 -2.06 -13.23
N GLY A 73 -19.43 -1.78 -11.99
CA GLY A 73 -19.44 -2.69 -10.85
C GLY A 73 -18.13 -3.44 -10.61
N ALA A 74 -17.16 -3.36 -11.52
CA ALA A 74 -15.92 -4.14 -11.42
C ALA A 74 -14.94 -3.59 -10.38
N ALA A 75 -14.98 -2.28 -10.10
CA ALA A 75 -14.12 -1.63 -9.11
C ALA A 75 -14.89 -1.15 -7.87
N MET A 76 -16.13 -1.63 -7.66
CA MET A 76 -16.87 -1.32 -6.43
C MET A 76 -16.15 -1.88 -5.19
N SER A 77 -16.17 -1.12 -4.09
CA SER A 77 -15.67 -1.49 -2.74
C SER A 77 -14.15 -1.56 -2.55
N PHE A 78 -13.33 -1.23 -3.55
CA PHE A 78 -11.89 -1.15 -3.35
C PHE A 78 -11.48 0.09 -2.53
N ASP A 79 -12.21 1.20 -2.70
CA ASP A 79 -12.07 2.42 -1.90
C ASP A 79 -12.39 2.23 -0.41
N ASP A 80 -13.29 1.31 -0.09
CA ASP A 80 -13.61 0.94 1.29
C ASP A 80 -12.44 0.21 1.99
N ASP A 81 -11.67 -0.59 1.24
CA ASP A 81 -10.48 -1.26 1.76
C ASP A 81 -9.41 -0.20 2.11
N HIS A 82 -9.14 0.74 1.19
CA HIS A 82 -8.21 1.86 1.42
C HIS A 82 -8.56 2.68 2.65
N ARG A 83 -9.83 3.05 2.81
CA ARG A 83 -10.29 3.83 3.97
C ARG A 83 -10.06 3.08 5.29
N THR A 84 -10.28 1.76 5.29
CA THR A 84 -10.06 0.95 6.49
C THR A 84 -8.57 0.87 6.85
N ASP A 85 -7.71 0.77 5.83
CA ASP A 85 -6.27 0.71 6.04
C ASP A 85 -5.74 2.07 6.54
N ASP A 86 -6.24 3.19 6.03
CA ASP A 86 -5.98 4.54 6.55
C ASP A 86 -6.39 4.70 8.03
N GLU A 87 -7.54 4.14 8.43
CA GLU A 87 -8.00 4.15 9.83
C GLU A 87 -7.03 3.39 10.75
N ILE A 88 -6.52 2.23 10.31
CA ILE A 88 -5.52 1.46 11.06
C ILE A 88 -4.21 2.23 11.16
N VAL A 89 -3.74 2.84 10.07
CA VAL A 89 -2.53 3.69 10.06
C VAL A 89 -2.66 4.85 11.05
N ALA A 90 -3.82 5.50 11.10
CA ALA A 90 -4.05 6.57 12.08
C ALA A 90 -3.96 6.05 13.52
N MET A 91 -4.58 4.91 13.83
CA MET A 91 -4.48 4.27 15.15
C MET A 91 -3.03 3.90 15.49
N MET A 92 -2.27 3.37 14.53
CA MET A 92 -0.85 3.08 14.71
C MET A 92 -0.06 4.34 15.05
N GLY A 93 -0.26 5.43 14.33
CA GLY A 93 0.40 6.72 14.60
C GLY A 93 0.16 7.20 16.04
N GLU A 94 -1.06 7.07 16.54
CA GLU A 94 -1.37 7.40 17.94
C GLU A 94 -0.59 6.53 18.93
N ARG A 95 -0.51 5.21 18.68
CA ARG A 95 0.24 4.29 19.55
C ARG A 95 1.74 4.53 19.50
N LEU A 96 2.27 4.93 18.34
CA LEU A 96 3.68 5.24 18.14
C LEU A 96 4.13 6.50 18.90
N GLU A 97 3.25 7.50 18.97
CA GLU A 97 3.51 8.69 19.79
C GLU A 97 3.38 8.43 21.28
N ALA A 98 2.51 7.49 21.67
CA ALA A 98 2.32 7.05 23.05
C ALA A 98 3.19 5.84 23.41
N TRP A 99 4.32 5.59 22.73
CA TRP A 99 5.07 4.33 22.80
C TRP A 99 5.39 3.85 24.23
N ASP A 100 5.73 4.77 25.12
CA ASP A 100 6.09 4.49 26.51
C ASP A 100 4.89 4.25 27.45
N ASP A 101 3.66 4.48 26.97
CA ASP A 101 2.43 4.21 27.72
C ASP A 101 2.19 2.69 27.81
N GLU A 102 1.56 2.26 28.92
CA GLU A 102 1.29 0.85 29.17
C GLU A 102 0.49 0.21 28.03
N GLY A 103 1.10 -0.77 27.35
CA GLY A 103 0.48 -1.54 26.27
C GLY A 103 0.59 -0.92 24.87
N ALA A 104 1.01 0.34 24.73
CA ALA A 104 1.02 1.04 23.44
C ALA A 104 1.92 0.35 22.39
N ALA A 105 3.13 -0.07 22.78
CA ALA A 105 4.04 -0.80 21.89
C ALA A 105 3.45 -2.13 21.39
N VAL A 106 2.77 -2.87 22.25
CA VAL A 106 2.13 -4.16 21.89
C VAL A 106 0.92 -3.92 20.97
N GLU A 107 0.11 -2.90 21.26
CA GLU A 107 -1.01 -2.51 20.40
C GLU A 107 -0.52 -2.05 19.03
N PHE A 108 0.56 -1.27 18.96
CA PHE A 108 1.20 -0.87 17.69
C PHE A 108 1.62 -2.11 16.90
N ALA A 109 2.32 -3.06 17.51
CA ALA A 109 2.75 -4.29 16.85
C ALA A 109 1.57 -5.14 16.32
N HIS A 110 0.48 -5.26 17.11
CA HIS A 110 -0.73 -5.94 16.66
C HIS A 110 -1.41 -5.24 15.47
N LEU A 111 -1.50 -3.90 15.50
CA LEU A 111 -2.05 -3.12 14.41
C LEU A 111 -1.18 -3.22 13.15
N ALA A 112 0.14 -3.19 13.29
CA ALA A 112 1.08 -3.37 12.18
C ALA A 112 0.89 -4.73 11.49
N GLY A 113 0.79 -5.82 12.26
CA GLY A 113 0.47 -7.14 11.70
C GLY A 113 -0.90 -7.20 11.03
N THR A 114 -1.91 -6.56 11.64
CA THR A 114 -3.26 -6.47 11.06
C THR A 114 -3.26 -5.71 9.73
N LEU A 115 -2.53 -4.60 9.64
CA LEU A 115 -2.38 -3.82 8.42
C LEU A 115 -1.68 -4.62 7.34
N ALA A 116 -0.57 -5.30 7.67
CA ALA A 116 0.19 -6.11 6.73
C ALA A 116 -0.67 -7.24 6.12
N ASP A 117 -1.42 -7.97 6.95
CA ASP A 117 -2.31 -9.04 6.48
C ASP A 117 -3.44 -8.49 5.60
N ARG A 118 -4.06 -7.38 6.00
CA ARG A 118 -5.17 -6.75 5.27
C ARG A 118 -4.74 -6.18 3.92
N ALA A 119 -3.68 -5.36 3.91
CA ALA A 119 -3.16 -4.76 2.69
C ALA A 119 -2.73 -5.86 1.70
N SER A 120 -2.11 -6.95 2.18
CA SER A 120 -1.76 -8.09 1.34
C SER A 120 -2.99 -8.77 0.71
N LEU A 121 -4.06 -8.99 1.49
CA LEU A 121 -5.32 -9.55 0.97
C LEU A 121 -6.03 -8.62 -0.01
N HIS A 122 -5.97 -7.31 0.24
CA HIS A 122 -6.50 -6.29 -0.65
C HIS A 122 -5.75 -6.27 -1.99
N MET A 123 -4.41 -6.23 -1.98
CA MET A 123 -3.60 -6.28 -3.21
C MET A 123 -3.81 -7.61 -3.95
N ASP A 124 -3.99 -8.73 -3.24
CA ASP A 124 -4.36 -10.01 -3.86
C ASP A 124 -5.72 -9.94 -4.56
N LYS A 125 -6.70 -9.26 -3.96
CA LYS A 125 -8.03 -9.04 -4.53
C LYS A 125 -7.92 -8.21 -5.81
N GLU A 126 -7.13 -7.14 -5.82
CA GLU A 126 -6.88 -6.33 -7.02
C GLU A 126 -6.22 -7.12 -8.13
N GLU A 127 -5.12 -7.81 -7.82
CA GLU A 127 -4.38 -8.60 -8.79
C GLU A 127 -5.25 -9.70 -9.40
N ARG A 128 -6.13 -10.32 -8.62
CA ARG A 128 -6.99 -11.40 -9.11
C ARG A 128 -8.22 -10.91 -9.86
N LEU A 129 -8.80 -9.78 -9.45
CA LEU A 129 -10.08 -9.31 -9.98
C LEU A 129 -9.91 -8.25 -11.06
N LEU A 130 -8.95 -7.33 -10.93
CA LEU A 130 -8.78 -6.20 -11.84
C LEU A 130 -7.83 -6.51 -13.00
N VAL A 131 -6.73 -7.25 -12.76
CA VAL A 131 -5.75 -7.57 -13.82
C VAL A 131 -6.39 -8.22 -15.05
N PRO A 132 -7.33 -9.18 -14.94
CA PRO A 132 -8.01 -9.72 -16.12
C PRO A 132 -8.78 -8.66 -16.92
N PHE A 133 -9.51 -7.74 -16.25
CA PHE A 133 -10.19 -6.63 -16.92
C PHE A 133 -9.21 -5.68 -17.60
N ILE A 134 -8.07 -5.42 -16.96
CA ILE A 134 -7.00 -4.58 -17.51
C ILE A 134 -6.39 -5.20 -18.77
N GLU A 135 -6.01 -6.48 -18.71
CA GLU A 135 -5.34 -7.17 -19.81
C GLU A 135 -6.26 -7.41 -21.02
N GLU A 136 -7.55 -7.65 -20.79
CA GLU A 136 -8.52 -7.89 -21.87
C GLU A 136 -9.20 -6.61 -22.37
N GLY A 137 -9.38 -5.61 -21.50
CA GLY A 137 -10.23 -4.45 -21.74
C GLY A 137 -9.50 -3.15 -22.09
N PHE A 138 -8.17 -3.09 -21.91
CA PHE A 138 -7.40 -1.87 -22.12
C PHE A 138 -6.17 -2.13 -22.99
N THR A 139 -5.98 -1.26 -23.97
CA THR A 139 -4.77 -1.24 -24.80
C THR A 139 -3.55 -0.84 -23.98
N PRO A 140 -2.32 -1.16 -24.44
CA PRO A 140 -1.10 -0.70 -23.77
C PRO A 140 -1.02 0.82 -23.61
N GLU A 141 -1.57 1.59 -24.54
CA GLU A 141 -1.60 3.06 -24.46
C GLU A 141 -2.53 3.55 -23.34
N GLU A 142 -3.72 2.96 -23.21
CA GLU A 142 -4.65 3.28 -22.12
C GLU A 142 -4.09 2.86 -20.75
N GLN A 143 -3.47 1.69 -20.67
CA GLN A 143 -2.77 1.26 -19.46
C GLN A 143 -1.62 2.21 -19.08
N GLY A 144 -0.89 2.72 -20.07
CA GLY A 144 0.15 3.74 -19.85
C GLY A 144 -0.43 5.06 -19.34
N ALA A 145 -1.60 5.47 -19.84
CA ALA A 145 -2.30 6.66 -19.35
C ALA A 145 -2.79 6.49 -17.91
N MET A 146 -3.34 5.32 -17.55
CA MET A 146 -3.71 4.99 -16.17
C MET A 146 -2.51 5.06 -15.23
N LEU A 147 -1.41 4.40 -15.59
CA LEU A 147 -0.17 4.43 -14.80
C LEU A 147 0.38 5.86 -14.66
N GLY A 148 0.34 6.65 -15.74
CA GLY A 148 0.74 8.05 -15.70
C GLY A 148 -0.15 8.91 -14.79
N GLY A 149 -1.46 8.65 -14.78
CA GLY A 149 -2.41 9.29 -13.87
C GLY A 149 -2.14 8.95 -12.41
N MET A 150 -1.88 7.67 -12.13
CA MET A 150 -1.47 7.20 -10.80
C MET A 150 -0.19 7.91 -10.35
N MET A 151 0.86 7.90 -11.18
CA MET A 151 2.15 8.53 -10.86
C MET A 151 2.05 10.05 -10.66
N ALA A 152 1.02 10.71 -11.19
CA ALA A 152 0.80 12.15 -11.00
C ALA A 152 0.41 12.50 -9.55
N GLU A 153 -0.08 11.53 -8.78
CA GLU A 153 -0.41 11.70 -7.36
C GLU A 153 0.82 11.63 -6.45
N PHE A 154 1.97 11.18 -6.96
CA PHE A 154 3.18 10.96 -6.19
C PHE A 154 4.05 12.23 -6.18
N PRO A 155 4.49 12.69 -5.00
CA PRO A 155 5.48 13.75 -4.93
C PRO A 155 6.79 13.35 -5.62
N PRO A 156 7.48 14.25 -6.36
CA PRO A 156 8.72 13.92 -7.05
C PRO A 156 9.81 13.35 -6.12
N GLU A 157 9.91 13.86 -4.91
CA GLU A 157 10.84 13.40 -3.86
C GLU A 157 10.54 11.98 -3.40
N PHE A 158 9.26 11.60 -3.33
CA PHE A 158 8.85 10.25 -3.03
C PHE A 158 9.28 9.32 -4.18
N MET A 159 9.03 9.71 -5.43
CA MET A 159 9.39 8.91 -6.62
C MET A 159 10.89 8.61 -6.72
N MET A 160 11.75 9.55 -6.33
CA MET A 160 13.20 9.32 -6.32
C MET A 160 13.63 8.19 -5.39
N ARG A 161 12.91 7.99 -4.27
CA ARG A 161 13.13 6.89 -3.32
C ARG A 161 12.36 5.63 -3.70
N GLY A 162 11.15 5.78 -4.24
CA GLY A 162 10.23 4.68 -4.54
C GLY A 162 10.65 3.84 -5.74
N VAL A 163 11.12 4.46 -6.83
CA VAL A 163 11.49 3.71 -8.06
C VAL A 163 12.61 2.69 -7.83
N PRO A 164 13.68 2.98 -7.08
CA PRO A 164 14.68 1.97 -6.75
C PRO A 164 14.19 0.92 -5.74
N TRP A 165 13.18 1.23 -4.91
CA TRP A 165 12.70 0.35 -3.84
C TRP A 165 11.76 -0.76 -4.35
N ILE A 166 11.10 -0.57 -5.50
CA ILE A 166 10.20 -1.57 -6.09
C ILE A 166 10.92 -2.73 -6.83
N PHE A 167 12.26 -2.75 -6.86
CA PHE A 167 13.08 -3.74 -7.59
C PHE A 167 14.21 -4.30 -6.72
#